data_AF-A0A938SU50-F1
#
_entry.id   AF-A0A938SU50-F1
#
_cell.length_a   1.000
_cell.length_b   1.000
_cell.length_c   1.000
_cell.angle_alpha   90.00
_cell.angle_beta   90.00
_cell.angle_gamma   90.00
#
_symmetry.space_group_name_H-M   'P 1'
#
loop_
_entity.id
_entity.type
_entity.pdbx_description
1 polymer ?
#
loop_
_entity_poly.entity_id
_entity_poly.type
_entity_poly.pdbx_seq_one_letter_code
_entity_poly.pdbx_strand_id
1 'polypeptide(L)'
;MRLTARHAIAVPAFLAACGTTPRVEVVEAVPVAKVGTMQEWALIVRVHNASGSQLVLDGWTLDAGGGRVEWIATRTVPPRDMVQESLPVVLPSSITAWTVSGELSYIAAGRLNDILFDSGFSRPTVPFAGTPAIKAAGDAPAPTAVDGTLPDAKPTAP
;
A
#
# COMPACT_ATOMS: atom_id res chain seq x y z
N MET A 1 30.94 31.42 -25.90
CA MET A 1 31.67 30.26 -25.31
C MET A 1 31.56 30.30 -23.79
N ARG A 2 30.67 29.50 -23.19
CA ARG A 2 30.76 29.06 -21.79
C ARG A 2 30.10 27.68 -21.69
N LEU A 3 30.92 26.62 -21.75
CA LEU A 3 30.52 25.26 -21.41
C LEU A 3 30.36 25.19 -19.89
N THR A 4 29.21 24.70 -19.42
CA THR A 4 29.01 24.28 -18.03
C THR A 4 28.78 22.77 -18.02
N ALA A 5 29.71 22.07 -17.37
CA ALA A 5 29.77 20.61 -17.30
C ALA A 5 28.57 20.05 -16.53
N ARG A 6 27.75 19.25 -17.20
CA ARG A 6 26.69 18.45 -16.58
C ARG A 6 27.31 17.16 -16.04
N HIS A 7 27.39 17.04 -14.73
CA HIS A 7 27.73 15.77 -14.07
C HIS A 7 26.59 14.78 -14.32
N ALA A 8 26.82 13.83 -15.21
CA ALA A 8 25.94 12.69 -15.40
C ALA A 8 26.13 11.74 -14.21
N ILE A 9 25.18 11.76 -13.27
CA ILE A 9 25.08 10.74 -12.23
C ILE A 9 24.58 9.48 -12.93
N ALA A 10 25.45 8.49 -13.05
CA ALA A 10 25.12 7.16 -13.55
C ALA A 10 24.17 6.48 -12.55
N VAL A 11 22.90 6.34 -12.91
CA VAL A 11 21.93 5.51 -12.19
C VAL A 11 22.31 4.06 -12.47
N PRO A 12 22.64 3.25 -11.44
CA PRO A 12 22.94 1.85 -11.66
C PRO A 12 21.66 1.14 -12.14
N ALA A 13 21.73 0.57 -13.33
CA ALA A 13 20.69 -0.29 -13.89
C ALA A 13 20.60 -1.56 -13.03
N PHE A 14 19.62 -1.59 -12.12
CA PHE A 14 19.24 -2.79 -11.41
C PHE A 14 18.74 -3.82 -12.41
N LEU A 15 19.28 -5.03 -12.29
CA LEU A 15 18.86 -6.23 -12.99
C LEU A 15 17.34 -6.37 -12.87
N ALA A 16 16.65 -6.18 -14.00
CA ALA A 16 15.22 -6.44 -14.13
C ALA A 16 14.98 -7.93 -13.95
N ALA A 17 14.65 -8.36 -12.73
CA ALA A 17 13.83 -9.54 -12.57
C ALA A 17 12.58 -9.31 -13.43
N CYS A 18 12.32 -10.19 -14.39
CA CYS A 18 11.16 -10.17 -15.28
C CYS A 18 9.84 -10.50 -14.52
N GLY A 19 9.69 -9.99 -13.30
CA GLY A 19 8.43 -9.95 -12.57
C GLY A 19 7.82 -8.57 -12.76
N THR A 20 6.57 -8.51 -13.19
CA THR A 20 5.88 -7.23 -13.35
C THR A 20 5.61 -6.65 -11.96
N THR A 21 6.39 -5.64 -11.57
CA THR A 21 6.27 -4.95 -10.27
C THR A 21 4.86 -4.40 -10.10
N PRO A 22 4.20 -4.60 -8.94
CA PRO A 22 2.92 -3.98 -8.67
C PRO A 22 3.04 -2.46 -8.69
N ARG A 23 1.98 -1.75 -9.06
CA ARG A 23 1.93 -0.28 -9.01
C ARG A 23 0.97 0.17 -7.93
N VAL A 24 1.40 1.08 -7.09
CA VAL A 24 0.56 1.69 -6.06
C VAL A 24 0.16 3.10 -6.49
N GLU A 25 -1.11 3.42 -6.37
CA GLU A 25 -1.68 4.74 -6.61
C GLU A 25 -2.34 5.28 -5.34
N VAL A 26 -2.03 6.53 -4.99
CA VAL A 26 -2.67 7.26 -3.89
C VAL A 26 -3.90 7.96 -4.46
N VAL A 27 -5.08 7.64 -3.93
CA VAL A 27 -6.35 8.11 -4.51
C VAL A 27 -6.91 9.27 -3.72
N GLU A 28 -7.32 9.01 -2.49
CA GLU A 28 -8.05 9.96 -1.67
C GLU A 28 -7.80 9.74 -0.18
N ALA A 29 -8.10 10.76 0.61
CA ALA A 29 -8.08 10.70 2.06
C ALA A 29 -9.44 11.14 2.59
N VAL A 30 -10.04 10.28 3.41
CA VAL A 30 -11.36 10.55 4.01
C VAL A 30 -11.20 10.74 5.52
N PRO A 31 -11.69 11.85 6.10
CA PRO A 31 -11.63 12.03 7.55
C PRO A 31 -12.59 11.04 8.23
N VAL A 32 -12.08 10.27 9.19
CA VAL A 32 -12.82 9.21 9.91
C VAL A 32 -13.25 9.70 11.29
N ALA A 33 -12.30 10.19 12.09
CA ALA A 33 -12.56 10.60 13.47
C ALA A 33 -11.64 11.76 13.87
N LYS A 34 -12.16 12.66 14.72
CA LYS A 34 -11.36 13.75 15.30
C LYS A 34 -11.18 13.52 16.79
N VAL A 35 -9.94 13.55 17.27
CA VAL A 35 -9.58 13.39 18.68
C VAL A 35 -8.74 14.58 19.11
N GLY A 36 -9.36 15.54 19.79
CA GLY A 36 -8.71 16.78 20.18
C GLY A 36 -8.18 17.57 18.97
N THR A 37 -6.86 17.78 18.92
CA THR A 37 -6.18 18.46 17.81
C THR A 37 -5.76 17.51 16.69
N MET A 38 -6.02 16.20 16.80
CA MET A 38 -5.66 15.20 15.79
C MET A 38 -6.89 14.76 15.00
N GLN A 39 -6.67 14.41 13.73
CA GLN A 39 -7.65 13.88 12.79
C GLN A 39 -7.12 12.53 12.27
N GLU A 40 -7.93 11.50 12.43
CA GLU A 40 -7.75 10.22 11.76
C GLU A 40 -8.32 10.29 10.35
N TRP A 41 -7.55 9.77 9.40
CA TRP A 41 -7.84 9.70 7.99
C TRP A 41 -7.79 8.25 7.53
N ALA A 42 -8.75 7.84 6.71
CA ALA A 42 -8.65 6.66 5.86
C ALA A 42 -7.98 7.07 4.55
N LEU A 43 -6.70 6.73 4.40
CA LEU A 43 -5.96 6.92 3.16
C LEU A 43 -6.27 5.76 2.21
N ILE A 44 -6.93 6.09 1.11
CA ILE A 44 -7.31 5.11 0.08
C ILE A 44 -6.18 5.00 -0.94
N VAL A 45 -5.65 3.79 -1.06
CA VAL A 45 -4.64 3.43 -2.05
C VAL A 45 -5.14 2.30 -2.95
N ARG A 46 -4.69 2.28 -4.20
CA ARG A 46 -4.98 1.21 -5.14
C ARG A 46 -3.69 0.49 -5.49
N VAL A 47 -3.73 -0.84 -5.43
CA VAL A 47 -2.61 -1.69 -5.83
C VAL A 47 -2.98 -2.42 -7.10
N HIS A 48 -2.27 -2.12 -8.18
CA HIS A 48 -2.43 -2.77 -9.47
C HIS A 48 -1.40 -3.88 -9.61
N ASN A 49 -1.88 -5.09 -9.84
CA ASN A 49 -1.08 -6.24 -10.19
C ASN A 49 -1.08 -6.39 -11.72
N ALA A 50 -0.01 -5.96 -12.37
CA ALA A 50 0.13 -6.14 -13.81
C ALA A 50 0.67 -7.53 -14.21
N SER A 51 1.02 -8.38 -13.23
CA SER A 51 1.53 -9.72 -13.47
C SER A 51 0.40 -10.70 -13.82
N GLY A 52 0.77 -11.79 -14.50
CA GLY A 52 -0.14 -12.90 -14.81
C GLY A 52 -0.39 -13.86 -13.64
N SER A 53 0.13 -13.56 -12.45
CA SER A 53 0.03 -14.40 -11.25
C SER A 53 -0.49 -13.58 -10.08
N GLN A 54 -0.97 -14.23 -9.02
CA GLN A 54 -1.39 -13.52 -7.81
C GLN A 54 -0.18 -12.94 -7.06
N LEU A 55 -0.41 -11.83 -6.36
CA LEU A 55 0.58 -11.17 -5.50
C LEU A 55 0.05 -11.12 -4.07
N VAL A 56 0.88 -11.41 -3.08
CA VAL A 56 0.51 -11.25 -1.67
C VAL A 56 1.17 -9.98 -1.14
N LEU A 57 0.37 -9.07 -0.59
CA LEU A 57 0.85 -7.87 0.09
C LEU A 57 1.30 -8.27 1.49
N ASP A 58 2.49 -7.83 1.90
CA ASP A 58 3.10 -8.16 3.19
C ASP A 58 3.04 -6.98 4.17
N GLY A 59 3.39 -5.78 3.71
CA GLY A 59 3.47 -4.63 4.59
C GLY A 59 3.58 -3.30 3.88
N TRP A 60 3.26 -2.26 4.63
CA TRP A 60 3.35 -0.88 4.19
C TRP A 60 4.26 -0.11 5.13
N THR A 61 5.13 0.70 4.58
CA THR A 61 5.78 1.80 5.30
C THR A 61 5.37 3.09 4.61
N LEU A 62 4.86 4.07 5.34
CA LEU A 62 4.48 5.36 4.77
C LEU A 62 4.92 6.52 5.66
N ASP A 63 5.29 7.63 5.02
CA ASP A 63 5.49 8.94 5.62
C ASP A 63 4.32 9.84 5.18
N ALA A 64 3.55 10.30 6.16
CA ALA A 64 2.40 11.17 5.97
C ALA A 64 2.53 12.37 6.90
N GLY A 65 2.57 13.58 6.33
CA GLY A 65 2.59 14.82 7.12
C GLY A 65 3.74 14.90 8.15
N GLY A 66 4.87 14.23 7.87
CA GLY A 66 6.05 14.18 8.75
C GLY A 66 6.02 13.07 9.80
N GLY A 67 5.01 12.20 9.79
CA GLY A 67 4.92 11.02 10.62
C GLY A 67 5.12 9.73 9.83
N ARG A 68 5.98 8.84 10.30
CA ARG A 68 6.16 7.50 9.75
C ARG A 68 5.19 6.51 10.39
N VAL A 69 4.49 5.74 9.56
CA VAL A 69 3.54 4.69 9.97
C VAL A 69 3.88 3.40 9.25
N GLU A 70 3.73 2.28 9.95
CA GLU A 70 3.94 0.94 9.40
C GLU A 70 2.68 0.10 9.61
N TRP A 71 2.28 -0.63 8.56
CA TRP A 71 1.11 -1.50 8.57
C TRP A 71 1.48 -2.88 8.06
N ILE A 72 0.84 -3.90 8.62
CA ILE A 72 0.87 -5.25 8.07
C ILE A 72 -0.21 -5.34 6.99
N ALA A 73 0.15 -5.87 5.84
CA ALA A 73 -0.81 -6.25 4.81
C ALA A 73 -0.94 -7.77 4.80
N THR A 74 -2.17 -8.28 4.69
CA THR A 74 -2.40 -9.72 4.54
C THR A 74 -3.48 -9.93 3.50
N ARG A 75 -3.21 -9.38 2.31
CA ARG A 75 -4.15 -9.29 1.19
C ARG A 75 -3.52 -9.85 -0.06
N THR A 76 -4.32 -10.53 -0.86
CA THR A 76 -3.90 -11.05 -2.16
C THR A 76 -4.49 -10.18 -3.26
N VAL A 77 -3.66 -9.77 -4.21
CA VAL A 77 -4.05 -9.07 -5.43
C VAL A 77 -4.14 -10.09 -6.57
N PRO A 78 -5.33 -10.32 -7.16
CA PRO A 78 -5.47 -11.26 -8.26
C PRO A 78 -4.61 -10.89 -9.49
N PRO A 79 -4.32 -11.85 -10.38
CA PRO A 79 -3.62 -11.58 -11.64
C PRO A 79 -4.31 -10.51 -12.48
N ARG A 80 -3.54 -9.57 -13.04
CA ARG A 80 -4.04 -8.52 -13.96
C ARG A 80 -5.21 -7.69 -13.40
N ASP A 81 -5.29 -7.57 -12.08
CA ASP A 81 -6.39 -6.92 -11.38
C ASP A 81 -5.88 -5.83 -10.42
N MET A 82 -6.80 -5.16 -9.76
CA MET A 82 -6.53 -4.13 -8.78
C MET A 82 -7.36 -4.35 -7.51
N VAL A 83 -6.72 -4.10 -6.37
CA VAL A 83 -7.41 -4.00 -5.08
C VAL A 83 -7.30 -2.60 -4.52
N GLN A 84 -8.29 -2.21 -3.74
CA GLN A 84 -8.28 -0.96 -2.98
C GLN A 84 -8.06 -1.27 -1.50
N GLU A 85 -7.12 -0.56 -0.88
CA GLU A 85 -6.81 -0.64 0.55
C GLU A 85 -7.10 0.69 1.23
N SER A 86 -7.50 0.62 2.49
CA SER A 86 -7.71 1.77 3.37
C SER A 86 -6.68 1.73 4.49
N LEU A 87 -5.71 2.64 4.44
CA LEU A 87 -4.64 2.74 5.43
C LEU A 87 -5.00 3.84 6.46
N PRO A 88 -5.07 3.54 7.76
CA PRO A 88 -5.29 4.55 8.78
C PRO A 88 -4.08 5.47 8.90
N VAL A 89 -4.31 6.77 9.01
CA VAL A 89 -3.27 7.77 9.24
C VAL A 89 -3.79 8.82 10.22
N VAL A 90 -2.99 9.20 11.20
CA VAL A 90 -3.34 10.24 12.18
C VAL A 90 -2.47 11.47 11.96
N LEU A 91 -3.10 12.61 11.69
CA LEU A 91 -2.44 13.88 11.39
C LEU A 91 -3.03 15.01 12.24
N PRO A 92 -2.31 16.13 12.46
CA PRO A 92 -2.91 17.33 13.03
C PRO A 92 -4.14 17.78 12.22
N SER A 93 -5.24 18.08 12.90
CA SER A 93 -6.52 18.48 12.28
C SER A 93 -6.48 19.82 11.53
N SER A 94 -5.40 20.58 11.68
CA SER A 94 -5.14 21.80 10.90
C SER A 94 -4.60 21.51 9.50
N ILE A 95 -4.22 20.27 9.19
CA ILE A 95 -3.70 19.89 7.87
C ILE A 95 -4.86 19.81 6.87
N THR A 96 -4.79 20.65 5.84
CA THR A 96 -5.77 20.69 4.74
C THR A 96 -5.21 20.19 3.41
N ALA A 97 -3.90 19.94 3.33
CA ALA A 97 -3.22 19.34 2.19
C ALA A 97 -1.91 18.72 2.68
N TRP A 98 -1.58 17.53 2.17
CA TRP A 98 -0.39 16.80 2.58
C TRP A 98 0.04 15.83 1.48
N THR A 99 1.32 15.47 1.47
CA THR A 99 1.87 14.44 0.60
C THR A 99 2.06 13.16 1.38
N VAL A 100 1.92 12.03 0.70
CA VAL A 100 2.32 10.72 1.22
C VAL A 100 3.42 10.15 0.34
N SER A 101 4.36 9.47 0.96
CA SER A 101 5.35 8.63 0.26
C SER A 101 5.58 7.37 1.09
N GLY A 102 6.09 6.32 0.46
CA GLY A 102 6.28 5.06 1.16
C GLY A 102 6.74 3.93 0.29
N GLU A 103 6.74 2.74 0.89
CA GLU A 103 7.07 1.48 0.26
C GLU A 103 6.01 0.43 0.60
N LEU A 104 5.66 -0.39 -0.39
CA LEU A 104 4.86 -1.60 -0.23
C LEU A 104 5.79 -2.81 -0.36
N SER A 105 5.89 -3.65 0.68
CA SER A 105 6.51 -4.97 0.58
C SER A 105 5.49 -6.01 0.12
N TYR A 106 5.94 -6.97 -0.68
CA TYR A 106 5.09 -8.01 -1.24
C TYR A 106 5.84 -9.33 -1.44
N ILE A 107 5.08 -10.40 -1.65
CA ILE A 107 5.59 -11.71 -2.05
C ILE A 107 5.24 -11.92 -3.51
N ALA A 108 6.28 -12.02 -4.35
CA ALA A 108 6.12 -12.33 -5.78
C ALA A 108 5.70 -13.81 -5.95
N ALA A 109 4.90 -14.11 -6.97
CA ALA A 109 4.42 -15.46 -7.20
C ALA A 109 5.55 -16.48 -7.42
N GLY A 110 5.39 -17.68 -6.86
CA GLY A 110 6.21 -18.86 -7.15
C GLY A 110 6.95 -19.40 -5.93
N ARG A 111 7.04 -20.73 -5.82
CA ARG A 111 7.60 -21.41 -4.63
C ARG A 111 9.00 -20.95 -4.22
N LEU A 112 9.87 -20.61 -5.17
CA LEU A 112 11.19 -20.10 -4.83
C LEU A 112 11.09 -18.73 -4.14
N ASN A 113 10.21 -17.85 -4.61
CA ASN A 113 9.99 -16.54 -4.00
C ASN A 113 9.39 -16.69 -2.61
N ASP A 114 8.46 -17.63 -2.41
CA ASP A 114 7.93 -17.96 -1.07
C ASP A 114 9.07 -18.38 -0.13
N ILE A 115 9.94 -19.30 -0.56
CA ILE A 115 11.10 -19.76 0.24
C ILE A 115 12.09 -18.63 0.52
N LEU A 116 12.39 -17.79 -0.48
CA LEU A 116 13.30 -16.65 -0.30
C LEU A 116 12.70 -15.58 0.62
N PHE A 117 11.38 -15.42 0.59
CA PHE A 117 10.66 -14.53 1.48
C PHE A 117 10.65 -15.04 2.92
N ASP A 118 10.29 -16.31 3.11
CA ASP A 118 10.25 -16.97 4.42
C ASP A 118 11.64 -17.05 5.09
N SER A 119 12.70 -17.21 4.29
CA SER A 119 14.08 -17.17 4.77
C SER A 119 14.60 -15.74 5.03
N GLY A 120 13.81 -14.70 4.74
CA GLY A 120 14.19 -13.30 4.87
C GLY A 120 15.22 -12.84 3.83
N PHE A 121 15.54 -13.67 2.84
CA PHE A 121 16.55 -13.39 1.82
C PHE A 121 16.02 -12.44 0.73
N SER A 122 14.71 -12.40 0.51
CA SER A 122 14.09 -11.52 -0.47
C SER A 122 12.77 -10.94 0.05
N ARG A 123 12.71 -9.62 0.23
CA ARG A 123 11.48 -8.86 0.46
C ARG A 123 11.40 -7.77 -0.59
N PRO A 124 10.84 -8.05 -1.78
CA PRO A 124 10.74 -7.03 -2.81
C PRO A 124 9.83 -5.91 -2.31
N THR A 125 10.26 -4.68 -2.53
CA THR A 125 9.50 -3.48 -2.22
C THR A 125 9.22 -2.67 -3.48
N VAL A 126 8.11 -1.94 -3.50
CA VAL A 126 7.83 -0.93 -4.52
C VAL A 126 7.59 0.43 -3.86
N PRO A 127 8.29 1.49 -4.27
CA PRO A 127 8.05 2.81 -3.74
C PRO A 127 6.78 3.42 -4.36
N PHE A 128 6.12 4.28 -3.60
CA PHE A 128 5.00 5.08 -4.06
C PHE A 128 5.04 6.48 -3.44
N ALA A 129 4.41 7.43 -4.12
CA ALA A 129 4.21 8.77 -3.60
C ALA A 129 3.01 9.43 -4.28
N GLY A 130 2.34 10.34 -3.58
CA GLY A 130 1.23 11.09 -4.13
C GLY A 130 0.62 12.07 -3.14
N THR A 131 -0.26 12.92 -3.66
CA THR A 131 -1.07 13.85 -2.86
C THR A 131 -2.52 13.37 -2.94
N PRO A 132 -3.11 12.88 -1.85
CA PRO A 132 -4.49 12.40 -1.88
C PRO A 132 -5.47 13.57 -2.08
N ALA A 133 -6.53 13.32 -2.84
CA ALA A 133 -7.69 14.21 -2.83
C ALA A 133 -8.41 14.08 -1.49
N ILE A 134 -8.70 15.20 -0.82
CA ILE A 134 -9.44 15.17 0.45
C ILE A 134 -10.94 15.15 0.16
N LYS A 135 -11.63 14.15 0.71
CA LYS A 135 -13.09 14.02 0.63
C LYS A 135 -13.78 14.42 1.92
N ALA A 136 -15.10 14.61 1.84
CA ALA A 136 -15.95 14.90 2.98
C ALA A 136 -16.03 13.69 3.94
N ALA A 137 -16.24 13.96 5.22
CA ALA A 137 -16.45 12.92 6.23
C ALA A 137 -17.67 12.06 5.86
N GLY A 138 -17.54 10.74 5.98
CA GLY A 138 -18.62 9.78 5.69
C GLY A 138 -18.59 9.14 4.31
N ASP A 139 -17.74 9.61 3.39
CA ASP A 139 -17.55 9.00 2.06
C ASP A 139 -16.52 7.86 2.04
N ALA A 140 -16.04 7.43 3.21
CA ALA A 140 -15.00 6.41 3.30
C ALA A 140 -15.57 5.08 2.82
N PRO A 141 -14.98 4.44 1.80
CA PRO A 141 -15.32 3.06 1.51
C PRO A 141 -15.10 2.24 2.78
N ALA A 142 -16.08 1.42 3.16
CA ALA A 142 -15.89 0.47 4.25
C ALA A 142 -14.61 -0.34 3.94
N PRO A 143 -13.77 -0.65 4.94
CA PRO A 143 -12.71 -1.62 4.73
C PRO A 143 -13.38 -2.86 4.15
N THR A 144 -12.93 -3.33 2.97
CA THR A 144 -13.55 -4.46 2.28
C THR A 144 -13.63 -5.60 3.29
N ALA A 145 -14.82 -5.90 3.81
CA ALA A 145 -14.95 -6.93 4.80
C ALA A 145 -14.42 -8.22 4.17
N VAL A 146 -13.55 -8.94 4.89
CA VAL A 146 -13.37 -10.35 4.60
C VAL A 146 -14.75 -10.94 4.80
N ASP A 147 -15.34 -11.48 3.73
CA ASP A 147 -16.67 -12.07 3.76
C ASP A 147 -16.60 -13.30 4.70
N GLY A 148 -16.71 -13.03 6.00
CA GLY A 148 -16.63 -13.99 7.08
C GLY A 148 -17.95 -14.72 7.22
N THR A 149 -18.51 -15.21 6.10
CA THR A 149 -19.60 -16.18 6.13
C THR A 149 -19.01 -17.46 6.70
N LEU A 150 -19.00 -17.52 8.03
CA LEU A 150 -18.82 -18.74 8.79
C LEU A 150 -19.93 -19.70 8.31
N PRO A 151 -19.63 -20.88 7.75
CA PRO A 151 -20.66 -21.83 7.43
C PRO A 151 -21.40 -22.20 8.72
N ASP A 152 -22.74 -22.10 8.69
CA ASP A 152 -23.64 -22.41 9.80
C ASP A 152 -23.23 -23.71 10.49
N ALA A 153 -22.70 -23.60 11.71
CA ALA A 153 -22.52 -24.74 12.57
C ALA A 153 -23.90 -25.20 13.04
N LYS A 154 -24.47 -26.19 12.35
CA LYS A 154 -25.66 -26.92 12.76
C LYS A 154 -25.47 -27.44 14.20
N PRO A 155 -26.30 -27.05 15.18
CA PRO A 155 -26.17 -27.56 16.54
C PRO A 155 -26.49 -29.06 16.55
N THR A 156 -25.52 -29.87 16.99
CA THR A 156 -25.73 -31.28 17.33
C THR A 156 -26.19 -31.31 18.78
N ALA A 157 -27.46 -31.65 19.00
CA ALA A 157 -28.01 -31.82 20.35
C ALA A 157 -27.52 -33.14 20.97
N PRO A 158 -27.35 -33.20 22.30
CA PRO A 158 -27.16 -34.45 23.04
C PRO A 158 -28.45 -35.28 23.13
#